data_AF-A0A534U4X8-F1
#
_entry.id   AF-A0A534U4X8-F1
#
_cell.length_a   1.000
_cell.length_b   1.000
_cell.length_c   1.000
_cell.angle_alpha   90.00
_cell.angle_beta   90.00
_cell.angle_gamma   90.00
#
_symmetry.space_group_name_H-M   'P 1'
#
loop_
_entity.id
_entity.type
_entity.pdbx_description
1 polymer ?
#
loop_
_entity_poly.entity_id
_entity_poly.type
_entity_poly.pdbx_seq_one_letter_code
_entity_poly.pdbx_strand_id
1 'polypeptide(L)'
;MSTTQAILGEHPLTRKIAMLIRKVGPTDASVLVMGESGTGKELVARGVHACSPRARRPFIAVNCGAIPPELFESELFGHERGAFTGAVAARAGVFQLASGGTIFLDEIGELPPAMQVKLL
;
A
#
# COMPACT_ATOMS: atom_id res chain seq x y z
N MET A 1 -3.21 0.00 22.65
CA MET A 1 -4.14 0.90 21.92
C MET A 1 -3.33 1.58 20.83
N SER A 2 -3.41 1.10 19.59
CA SER A 2 -2.69 1.72 18.47
C SER A 2 -3.45 2.96 18.05
N THR A 3 -2.78 4.12 18.12
CA THR A 3 -3.32 5.42 17.72
C THR A 3 -3.70 5.35 16.24
N THR A 4 -4.98 5.16 15.95
CA THR A 4 -5.48 5.26 14.58
C THR A 4 -5.29 6.71 14.14
N GLN A 5 -4.34 6.95 13.24
CA GLN A 5 -4.12 8.29 12.67
C GLN A 5 -5.38 8.69 11.90
N ALA A 6 -6.21 9.53 12.52
CA ALA A 6 -7.46 10.01 11.94
C ALA A 6 -7.18 11.18 11.00
N ILE A 7 -7.94 11.27 9.91
CA ILE A 7 -7.98 12.49 9.09
C ILE A 7 -8.64 13.58 9.91
N LEU A 8 -7.88 14.61 10.26
CA LEU A 8 -8.34 15.75 11.06
C LEU A 8 -8.76 16.91 10.15
N GLY A 9 -9.81 17.62 10.56
CA GLY A 9 -10.24 18.85 9.91
C GLY A 9 -11.75 18.92 9.69
N GLU A 10 -12.29 20.13 9.78
CA GLU A 10 -13.74 20.37 9.68
C GLU A 10 -14.19 20.87 8.30
N HIS A 11 -13.25 21.15 7.40
CA HIS A 11 -13.53 21.67 6.07
C HIS A 11 -14.44 20.69 5.29
N PRO A 12 -15.42 21.17 4.50
CA PRO A 12 -16.35 20.30 3.77
C PRO A 12 -15.68 19.24 2.89
N LEU A 13 -14.53 19.56 2.28
CA LEU A 13 -13.75 18.61 1.49
C LEU A 13 -13.14 17.49 2.34
N THR A 14 -12.65 17.80 3.53
CA THR A 14 -12.14 16.80 4.48
C THR A 14 -13.26 15.84 4.91
N ARG A 15 -14.45 16.38 5.20
CA ARG A 15 -15.64 15.56 5.50
C ARG A 15 -16.04 14.67 4.32
N LYS A 16 -15.93 15.17 3.10
CA LYS A 16 -16.18 14.39 1.87
C LYS A 16 -15.19 13.23 1.73
N ILE A 17 -13.90 13.45 1.99
CA ILE A 17 -12.89 12.37 1.98
C ILE A 17 -13.25 11.29 3.02
N ALA A 18 -13.58 11.70 4.26
CA ALA A 18 -13.98 10.75 5.31
C ALA A 18 -15.23 9.94 4.92
N MET A 19 -16.21 10.55 4.24
CA MET A 19 -17.39 9.87 3.72
C MET A 19 -17.02 8.83 2.65
N LEU A 20 -16.15 9.20 1.69
CA LEU A 20 -15.69 8.28 0.64
C LEU A 20 -14.94 7.08 1.22
N ILE A 21 -14.07 7.32 2.22
CA ILE A 21 -13.36 6.26 2.95
C ILE A 21 -14.34 5.27 3.56
N ARG A 22 -15.36 5.75 4.28
CA ARG A 22 -16.39 4.88 4.89
C ARG A 22 -17.22 4.12 3.86
N LYS A 23 -17.41 4.69 2.67
CA LYS A 23 -18.14 4.05 1.58
C LYS A 23 -17.33 2.94 0.91
N VAL A 24 -16.04 3.14 0.69
CA VAL A 24 -15.19 2.18 -0.03
C VAL A 24 -14.56 1.13 0.88
N GLY A 25 -14.33 1.44 2.16
CA GLY A 25 -13.73 0.53 3.15
C GLY A 25 -14.36 -0.86 3.20
N PRO A 26 -15.70 -0.99 3.24
CA PRO A 26 -16.37 -2.30 3.25
C PRO A 26 -16.23 -3.14 1.98
N THR A 27 -15.65 -2.60 0.91
CA THR A 27 -15.56 -3.25 -0.41
C THR A 27 -14.17 -3.88 -0.63
N ASP A 28 -14.08 -4.77 -1.63
CA ASP A 28 -12.81 -5.32 -2.10
C ASP A 28 -12.22 -4.58 -3.32
N ALA A 29 -12.76 -3.41 -3.65
CA ALA A 29 -12.27 -2.62 -4.77
C ALA A 29 -10.87 -2.06 -4.50
N SER A 30 -10.01 -2.06 -5.51
CA SER A 30 -8.76 -1.30 -5.51
C SER A 30 -9.06 0.20 -5.48
N VAL A 31 -8.38 0.95 -4.61
CA VAL A 31 -8.60 2.39 -4.41
C VAL A 31 -7.41 3.19 -4.90
N LEU A 32 -7.64 4.10 -5.85
CA LEU A 32 -6.65 5.09 -6.27
C LEU A 32 -6.79 6.36 -5.44
N VAL A 33 -5.72 6.73 -4.72
CA VAL A 33 -5.67 7.97 -3.94
C VAL A 33 -4.81 8.99 -4.69
N MET A 34 -5.43 10.09 -5.13
CA MET A 34 -4.74 11.17 -5.84
C MET A 34 -4.58 12.39 -4.92
N GLY A 35 -3.46 13.08 -5.07
CA GLY A 35 -3.14 14.29 -4.33
C GLY A 35 -1.65 14.60 -4.42
N GLU A 36 -1.29 15.87 -4.17
CA GLU A 36 0.10 16.33 -4.20
C GLU A 36 0.97 15.60 -3.16
N SER A 37 2.29 15.68 -3.32
CA SER A 37 3.22 15.15 -2.32
C SER A 37 3.01 15.84 -0.97
N GLY A 38 3.14 15.09 0.12
CA GLY A 38 2.96 15.61 1.49
C GLY A 38 1.51 15.88 1.93
N THR A 39 0.48 15.60 1.11
CA THR A 39 -0.93 15.85 1.46
C THR A 39 -1.59 14.77 2.33
N GLY A 40 -0.83 13.80 2.83
CA GLY A 40 -1.35 12.77 3.74
C GLY A 40 -2.13 11.63 3.07
N LYS A 41 -1.77 11.25 1.83
CA LYS A 41 -2.38 10.11 1.11
C LYS A 41 -2.35 8.79 1.90
N GLU A 42 -1.28 8.54 2.65
CA GLU A 42 -1.18 7.36 3.51
C GLU A 42 -2.27 7.34 4.60
N LEU A 43 -2.65 8.51 5.14
CA LEU A 43 -3.76 8.61 6.11
C LEU A 43 -5.09 8.18 5.49
N VAL A 44 -5.30 8.51 4.21
CA VAL A 44 -6.48 8.05 3.46
C VAL A 44 -6.45 6.53 3.31
N ALA A 45 -5.33 5.95 2.88
CA ALA A 45 -5.17 4.50 2.73
C ALA A 45 -5.38 3.74 4.06
N ARG A 46 -4.79 4.25 5.16
CA ARG A 46 -5.00 3.71 6.51
C ARG A 46 -6.45 3.83 6.96
N GLY A 47 -7.11 4.95 6.63
CA GLY A 47 -8.54 5.13 6.87
C GLY A 47 -9.40 4.10 6.16
N VAL A 48 -9.12 3.82 4.88
CA VAL A 48 -9.81 2.79 4.10
C VAL A 48 -9.61 1.42 4.72
N HIS A 49 -8.36 1.06 5.06
CA HIS A 49 -8.06 -0.21 5.73
C HIS A 49 -8.80 -0.35 7.06
N ALA A 50 -8.79 0.69 7.90
CA ALA A 50 -9.47 0.69 9.20
C ALA A 50 -11.00 0.58 9.09
N CYS A 51 -11.60 1.05 7.98
CA CYS A 51 -13.04 0.91 7.71
C CYS A 51 -13.40 -0.41 7.00
N SER A 52 -12.44 -1.28 6.74
CA SER A 52 -12.65 -2.53 6.01
C SER A 52 -12.86 -3.74 6.93
N PRO A 53 -13.43 -4.85 6.43
CA PRO A 53 -13.47 -6.12 7.15
C PRO A 53 -12.07 -6.66 7.51
N ARG A 54 -11.03 -6.13 6.83
CA ARG A 54 -9.62 -6.49 7.00
C ARG A 54 -8.88 -5.60 7.99
N ALA A 55 -9.56 -4.71 8.76
CA ALA A 55 -8.92 -3.77 9.68
C ALA A 55 -8.03 -4.38 10.78
N ARG A 56 -8.18 -5.69 11.07
CA ARG A 56 -7.33 -6.43 12.04
C ARG A 56 -6.21 -7.23 11.36
N ARG A 57 -6.08 -7.13 10.04
CA ARG A 57 -5.10 -7.84 9.21
C ARG A 57 -3.94 -6.89 8.89
N PRO A 58 -2.82 -7.38 8.33
CA PRO A 58 -1.68 -6.54 8.02
C PRO A 58 -2.05 -5.37 7.09
N PHE A 59 -1.44 -4.21 7.35
CA PHE A 59 -1.38 -3.09 6.41
C PHE A 59 0.08 -2.86 6.07
N ILE A 60 0.45 -3.12 4.81
CA ILE A 60 1.82 -2.96 4.33
C ILE A 60 1.86 -1.76 3.38
N ALA A 61 2.63 -0.74 3.73
CA ALA A 61 2.90 0.39 2.85
C ALA A 61 4.24 0.20 2.16
N VAL A 62 4.28 0.45 0.86
CA VAL A 62 5.46 0.33 0.01
C VAL A 62 5.59 1.61 -0.80
N ASN A 63 6.72 2.30 -0.67
CA ASN A 63 7.06 3.38 -1.60
C ASN A 63 7.68 2.75 -2.85
N CYS A 64 6.98 2.85 -3.97
CA CYS A 64 7.42 2.25 -5.24
C CYS A 64 8.63 2.97 -5.86
N GLY A 65 8.76 4.28 -5.65
CA GLY A 65 9.89 5.07 -6.14
C GLY A 65 11.20 4.79 -5.40
N ALA A 66 11.14 4.23 -4.20
CA ALA A 66 12.31 3.90 -3.39
C ALA A 66 12.91 2.51 -3.68
N ILE A 67 12.25 1.67 -4.50
CA ILE A 67 12.73 0.32 -4.79
C ILE A 67 13.61 0.33 -6.05
N PRO A 68 14.88 -0.10 -5.96
CA PRO A 68 15.73 -0.25 -7.13
C PRO A 68 15.11 -1.23 -8.14
N PRO A 69 15.13 -0.93 -9.46
CA PRO A 69 14.52 -1.79 -10.49
C PRO A 69 14.96 -3.25 -10.42
N GLU A 70 16.23 -3.50 -10.11
CA GLU A 70 16.84 -4.82 -9.98
C GLU A 70 16.36 -5.63 -8.76
N LEU A 71 15.84 -4.95 -7.72
CA LEU A 71 15.30 -5.58 -6.51
C LEU A 71 13.76 -5.64 -6.50
N PHE A 72 13.12 -5.06 -7.51
CA PHE A 72 11.67 -4.89 -7.50
C PHE A 72 10.88 -6.19 -7.36
N GLU A 73 11.26 -7.21 -8.14
CA GLU A 73 10.60 -8.52 -8.05
C GLU A 73 10.85 -9.20 -6.70
N SER A 74 12.09 -9.16 -6.21
CA SER A 74 12.46 -9.86 -4.99
C SER A 74 11.89 -9.19 -3.74
N GLU A 75 11.66 -7.87 -3.73
CA GLU A 75 10.94 -7.18 -2.66
C GLU A 75 9.42 -7.40 -2.75
N LEU A 76 8.82 -7.38 -3.95
CA LEU A 76 7.38 -7.57 -4.09
C LEU A 76 6.93 -9.00 -3.83
N PHE A 77 7.61 -9.96 -4.47
CA PHE A 77 7.20 -11.36 -4.51
C PHE A 77 8.04 -12.25 -3.61
N GLY A 78 9.19 -11.76 -3.15
CA GLY A 78 10.12 -12.54 -2.36
C GLY A 78 11.09 -13.34 -3.23
N HIS A 79 11.94 -14.10 -2.58
CA HIS A 79 12.87 -15.01 -3.24
C HIS A 79 13.24 -16.16 -2.32
N GLU A 80 13.59 -17.29 -2.92
CA GLU A 80 14.19 -18.42 -2.21
C GLU A 80 15.71 -18.27 -2.11
N ARG A 81 16.30 -18.98 -1.15
CA ARG A 81 17.76 -19.03 -1.01
C ARG A 81 18.37 -19.56 -2.32
N GLY A 82 19.35 -18.84 -2.87
CA GLY A 82 20.03 -19.19 -4.11
C GLY A 82 19.31 -18.77 -5.39
N ALA A 83 18.21 -17.99 -5.32
CA ALA A 83 17.51 -17.50 -6.51
C ALA A 83 18.38 -16.57 -7.40
N PHE A 84 19.37 -15.88 -6.82
CA PHE A 84 20.37 -15.07 -7.53
C PHE A 84 21.68 -14.97 -6.72
N THR A 85 22.74 -14.47 -7.35
CA THR A 85 24.02 -14.19 -6.67
C THR A 85 23.83 -13.16 -5.56
N GLY A 86 23.92 -13.60 -4.30
CA GLY A 86 23.65 -12.78 -3.12
C GLY A 86 22.40 -13.18 -2.33
N ALA A 87 21.58 -14.10 -2.82
CA ALA A 87 20.42 -14.66 -2.11
C ALA A 87 20.84 -15.66 -1.02
N VAL A 88 21.45 -15.15 0.07
CA VAL A 88 22.00 -15.98 1.16
C VAL A 88 20.91 -16.67 1.99
N ALA A 89 19.70 -16.10 2.01
CA ALA A 89 18.53 -16.64 2.69
C ALA A 89 17.26 -16.41 1.87
N ALA A 90 16.19 -17.15 2.18
CA ALA A 90 14.87 -16.88 1.63
C ALA A 90 14.23 -15.66 2.32
N ARG A 91 13.43 -14.91 1.58
CA ARG A 91 12.72 -13.72 2.08
C ARG A 91 11.32 -13.65 1.49
N ALA A 92 10.32 -13.48 2.34
CA ALA A 92 8.95 -13.26 1.93
C ALA A 92 8.78 -11.86 1.28
N GLY A 93 8.06 -11.81 0.16
CA GLY A 93 7.74 -10.55 -0.50
C GLY A 93 6.64 -9.76 0.20
N VAL A 94 6.54 -8.47 -0.09
CA VAL A 94 5.53 -7.58 0.52
C VAL A 94 4.10 -8.01 0.24
N PHE A 95 3.81 -8.64 -0.91
CA PHE A 95 2.47 -9.19 -1.19
C PHE A 95 2.13 -10.34 -0.24
N GLN A 96 3.11 -11.21 0.05
CA GLN A 96 2.94 -12.29 1.00
C GLN A 96 2.77 -11.75 2.42
N LEU A 97 3.54 -10.73 2.80
CA LEU A 97 3.42 -10.06 4.10
C LEU A 97 2.06 -9.35 4.27
N ALA A 98 1.48 -8.84 3.18
CA ALA A 98 0.17 -8.20 3.15
C ALA A 98 -1.01 -9.20 3.05
N SER A 99 -0.74 -10.51 2.99
CA SER A 99 -1.74 -11.52 2.72
C SER A 99 -2.92 -11.47 3.70
N GLY A 100 -4.14 -11.50 3.15
CA GLY A 100 -5.39 -11.33 3.89
C GLY A 100 -5.64 -9.91 4.43
N GLY A 101 -4.75 -8.96 4.18
CA GLY A 101 -4.81 -7.58 4.62
C GLY A 101 -4.90 -6.58 3.47
N THR A 102 -4.13 -5.50 3.56
CA THR A 102 -4.10 -4.41 2.58
C THR A 102 -2.66 -4.04 2.26
N ILE A 103 -2.37 -3.85 0.97
CA ILE A 103 -1.14 -3.25 0.49
C ILE A 103 -1.44 -1.83 0.00
N PHE A 104 -0.61 -0.87 0.39
CA PHE A 104 -0.64 0.50 -0.11
C PHE A 104 0.63 0.76 -0.94
N LEU A 105 0.45 1.02 -2.23
CA LEU A 105 1.51 1.31 -3.18
C LEU A 105 1.60 2.83 -3.35
N ASP A 106 2.50 3.46 -2.60
CA ASP A 106 2.74 4.90 -2.71
C ASP A 106 3.62 5.19 -3.92
N GLU A 107 3.38 6.34 -4.56
CA GLU A 107 4.11 6.76 -5.77
C GLU A 107 4.06 5.72 -6.91
N ILE A 108 2.96 4.95 -7.02
CA ILE A 108 2.80 3.93 -8.09
C ILE A 108 2.91 4.50 -9.51
N GLY A 109 2.62 5.80 -9.69
CA GLY A 109 2.77 6.50 -10.96
C GLY A 109 4.23 6.69 -11.41
N GLU A 110 5.19 6.59 -10.49
CA GLU A 110 6.63 6.70 -10.77
C GLU A 110 7.23 5.38 -11.27
N LEU A 111 6.46 4.30 -11.30
CA LEU A 111 6.95 3.01 -11.77
C LEU A 111 7.20 3.03 -13.28
N PRO A 112 8.40 2.62 -13.75
CA PRO A 112 8.66 2.39 -15.16
C PRO A 112 7.65 1.40 -15.77
N PRO A 113 7.25 1.56 -17.05
CA PRO A 113 6.27 0.68 -17.70
C PRO A 113 6.60 -0.81 -17.59
N ALA A 114 7.89 -1.17 -17.66
CA ALA A 114 8.34 -2.57 -17.56
C ALA A 114 8.06 -3.19 -16.17
N MET A 115 8.01 -2.39 -15.11
CA MET A 115 7.70 -2.84 -13.75
C MET A 115 6.19 -2.91 -13.52
N GLN A 116 5.40 -2.03 -14.16
CA GLN A 116 3.94 -2.02 -14.04
C GLN A 116 3.31 -3.33 -14.53
N VAL A 117 3.86 -3.94 -15.59
CA VAL A 117 3.38 -5.24 -16.12
C VAL A 117 3.43 -6.34 -15.06
N LYS A 118 4.35 -6.25 -14.08
CA LYS A 118 4.51 -7.25 -13.02
C LYS A 118 3.46 -7.15 -11.93
N LEU A 119 2.68 -6.06 -11.89
CA LEU A 119 1.61 -5.85 -10.91
C LEU A 119 0.23 -6.32 -11.38
N LEU A 120 0.10 -6.70 -12.66
CA LEU A 120 -1.12 -7.19 -13.30
C LEU A 120 -1.22 -8.72 -13.22
#